data_AF-A0A662RAZ0-F1
#
_entry.id   AF-A0A662RAZ0-F1
#
_cell.length_a   1.000
_cell.length_b   1.000
_cell.length_c   1.000
_cell.angle_alpha   90.00
_cell.angle_beta   90.00
_cell.angle_gamma   90.00
#
_symmetry.space_group_name_H-M   'P 1'
#
loop_
_entity.id
_entity.type
_entity.pdbx_description
1 polymer ?
#
loop_
_entity_poly.entity_id
_entity_poly.type
_entity_poly.pdbx_seq_one_letter_code
_entity_poly.pdbx_strand_id
1 'polypeptide(L)'
;MNRKSQTTMNLAVLSFAFILTALFLTNIPVSAPVPYEINGSVVYIDDENVIMKAYPHTLTDSGYVTFNLTSKKFAGDIDVVWGFNSTEAMPKSAGLLKPHSVTEQKSYTCDEPYWYNYTLSPKHFYCWQNLSIPIYDNKTNKTISYENSTVLVFDHEFESANTSINTAYWSETHVEDYVDIHNKFNKVSFDYGGMDTWYYTKSVSVTKEKEYSVRAWIDVPFNSGYNKYWFCVKPSSMTIHEAKTNGYLYCLDPWWNSSWNYKKEIQIDGTGLEIPANYQLKLNVDYVSGKMNSTFKDIRFINSDENATLD
;
A
#
# COMPACT_ATOMS: atom_id res chain seq x y z
N MET A 1 -13.53 77.51 35.24
CA MET A 1 -13.66 77.57 36.71
C MET A 1 -14.21 76.23 37.18
N ASN A 2 -13.39 75.43 37.87
CA ASN A 2 -13.68 74.25 38.70
C ASN A 2 -14.98 73.44 38.45
N ARG A 3 -14.84 72.15 38.10
CA ARG A 3 -14.98 71.06 39.09
C ARG A 3 -14.65 69.68 38.53
N LYS A 4 -13.95 68.94 39.38
CA LYS A 4 -13.52 67.54 39.31
C LYS A 4 -14.69 66.57 39.17
N SER A 5 -14.45 65.44 38.52
CA SER A 5 -14.98 64.14 38.96
C SER A 5 -13.97 63.05 38.59
N GLN A 6 -13.16 62.66 39.57
CA GLN A 6 -12.34 61.45 39.52
C GLN A 6 -13.19 60.31 40.08
N THR A 7 -13.54 59.34 39.24
CA THR A 7 -14.18 58.11 39.67
C THR A 7 -13.08 57.13 40.09
N THR A 8 -13.10 56.76 41.37
CA THR A 8 -12.27 55.73 41.98
C THR A 8 -12.62 54.35 41.42
N MET A 9 -11.70 53.71 40.70
CA MET A 9 -11.77 52.26 40.45
C MET A 9 -11.04 51.54 41.59
N ASN A 10 -11.80 50.70 42.29
CA ASN A 10 -11.32 49.82 43.34
C ASN A 10 -10.30 48.82 42.77
N LEU A 11 -9.11 48.83 43.36
CA LEU A 11 -8.04 47.86 43.14
C LEU A 11 -8.43 46.57 43.86
N ALA A 12 -9.07 45.64 43.15
CA ALA A 12 -9.29 44.29 43.67
C ALA A 12 -7.95 43.55 43.66
N VAL A 13 -7.37 43.41 44.86
CA VAL A 13 -6.22 42.56 45.15
C VAL A 13 -6.66 41.11 44.96
N LEU A 14 -6.37 40.53 43.79
CA LEU A 14 -6.49 39.09 43.57
C LEU A 14 -5.11 38.48 43.83
N SER A 15 -4.96 37.90 45.02
CA SER A 15 -3.79 37.16 45.46
C SER A 15 -3.55 35.97 44.53
N PHE A 16 -2.59 36.10 43.62
CA PHE A 16 -2.05 35.00 42.82
C PHE A 16 -1.14 34.15 43.72
N ALA A 17 -1.70 33.09 44.31
CA ALA A 17 -0.92 32.05 44.94
C ALA A 17 -0.19 31.26 43.83
N PHE A 18 1.07 31.63 43.57
CA PHE A 18 2.00 30.85 42.77
C PHE A 18 2.32 29.56 43.55
N ILE A 19 1.51 28.51 43.36
CA ILE A 19 1.89 27.15 43.77
C ILE A 19 2.96 26.73 42.77
N LEU A 20 4.22 26.97 43.16
CA LEU A 20 5.41 26.42 42.54
C LEU A 20 5.41 24.91 42.82
N THR A 21 4.52 24.18 42.14
CA THR A 21 4.64 22.72 42.02
C THR A 21 5.89 22.48 41.20
N ALA A 22 7.01 22.30 41.89
CA ALA A 22 8.21 21.74 41.32
C ALA A 22 7.80 20.42 40.66
N LEU A 23 7.66 20.45 39.33
CA LEU A 23 7.65 19.24 38.53
C LEU A 23 8.96 18.54 38.83
N PHE A 24 8.92 17.57 39.75
CA PHE A 24 9.84 16.47 39.74
C PHE A 24 9.62 15.77 38.40
N LEU A 25 10.35 16.23 37.39
CA LEU A 25 10.64 15.46 36.18
C LEU A 25 11.45 14.27 36.66
N THR A 26 10.75 13.28 37.21
CA THR A 26 11.33 11.95 37.39
C THR A 26 11.72 11.51 35.99
N ASN A 27 13.02 11.34 35.75
CA ASN A 27 13.52 10.62 34.59
C ASN A 27 12.89 9.23 34.63
N ILE A 28 11.71 9.07 34.00
CA ILE A 28 11.13 7.77 33.78
C ILE A 28 12.13 7.09 32.86
N PRO A 29 12.77 5.98 33.30
CA PRO A 29 13.71 5.27 32.45
C PRO A 29 12.99 4.95 31.15
N VAL A 30 13.59 5.37 30.03
CA VAL A 30 13.09 5.01 28.71
C VAL A 30 13.04 3.50 28.67
N SER A 31 11.83 2.93 28.68
CA SER A 31 11.66 1.49 28.56
C SER A 31 12.39 1.03 27.31
N ALA A 32 13.25 0.02 27.47
CA ALA A 32 13.80 -0.67 26.32
C ALA A 32 12.65 -1.15 25.41
N PRO A 33 12.87 -1.25 24.10
CA PRO A 33 11.88 -1.83 23.19
C PRO A 33 11.41 -3.19 23.73
N VAL A 34 10.10 -3.45 23.64
CA VAL A 34 9.53 -4.75 24.02
C VAL A 34 10.26 -5.83 23.23
N PRO A 35 10.82 -6.86 23.88
CA PRO A 35 11.50 -7.93 23.16
C PRO A 35 10.53 -8.62 22.21
N TYR A 36 10.98 -8.84 20.97
CA TYR A 36 10.24 -9.59 19.96
C TYR A 36 10.94 -10.92 19.68
N GLU A 37 10.18 -11.88 19.17
CA GLU A 37 10.67 -13.20 18.78
C GLU A 37 10.59 -13.35 17.25
N ILE A 38 11.61 -14.00 16.66
CA ILE A 38 11.62 -14.38 15.25
C ILE A 38 11.44 -15.90 15.19
N ASN A 39 10.38 -16.36 14.53
CA ASN A 39 10.13 -17.78 14.27
C ASN A 39 9.90 -17.99 12.77
N GLY A 40 10.93 -18.48 12.09
CA GLY A 40 10.94 -18.63 10.64
C GLY A 40 10.76 -17.29 9.94
N SER A 41 9.66 -17.17 9.20
CA SER A 41 9.29 -15.99 8.43
C SER A 41 8.41 -15.00 9.20
N VAL A 42 8.19 -15.18 10.50
CA VAL A 42 7.31 -14.34 11.31
C VAL A 42 8.11 -13.66 12.41
N VAL A 43 7.87 -12.37 12.62
CA VAL A 43 8.30 -11.63 13.82
C VAL A 43 7.08 -11.32 14.65
N TYR A 44 7.14 -11.53 15.97
CA TYR A 44 6.00 -11.29 16.83
C TYR A 44 6.35 -10.82 18.24
N ILE A 45 5.36 -10.18 18.86
CA ILE A 45 5.27 -9.87 20.29
C ILE A 45 4.04 -10.60 20.80
N ASP A 46 4.18 -11.30 21.92
CA ASP A 46 3.08 -11.91 22.65
C ASP A 46 3.30 -11.66 24.16
N ASP A 47 2.80 -10.54 24.65
CA ASP A 47 2.96 -10.12 26.06
C ASP A 47 1.59 -10.02 26.77
N GLU A 48 1.55 -9.47 27.98
CA GLU A 48 0.29 -9.29 28.72
C GLU A 48 -0.66 -8.23 28.12
N ASN A 49 -0.19 -7.41 27.18
CA ASN A 49 -0.90 -6.25 26.64
C ASN A 49 -1.37 -6.43 25.19
N VAL A 50 -0.57 -7.08 24.35
CA VAL A 50 -0.82 -7.25 22.91
C VAL A 50 -0.27 -8.58 22.39
N ILE A 51 -0.86 -9.04 21.29
CA ILE A 51 -0.26 -9.99 20.35
C ILE A 51 -0.10 -9.25 19.03
N MET A 52 1.12 -9.13 18.54
CA MET A 52 1.43 -8.53 17.25
C MET A 52 2.27 -9.50 16.43
N LYS A 53 1.96 -9.70 15.16
CA LYS A 53 2.75 -10.54 14.24
C LYS A 53 2.93 -9.82 12.92
N ALA A 54 4.07 -10.01 12.26
CA ALA A 54 4.29 -9.59 10.88
C ALA A 54 4.80 -10.74 10.02
N TYR A 55 4.24 -10.89 8.82
CA TYR A 55 4.63 -11.89 7.82
C TYR A 55 4.57 -11.32 6.39
N PRO A 56 5.62 -11.48 5.57
CA PRO A 56 6.93 -12.01 5.98
C PRO A 56 7.68 -11.01 6.88
N HIS A 57 8.49 -11.53 7.81
CA HIS A 57 9.41 -10.74 8.62
C HIS A 57 10.50 -10.10 7.75
N THR A 58 10.94 -10.79 6.69
CA THR A 58 11.95 -10.29 5.77
C THR A 58 11.38 -10.12 4.38
N LEU A 59 11.31 -8.89 3.89
CA LEU A 59 11.05 -8.63 2.47
C LEU A 59 12.33 -8.74 1.66
N THR A 60 12.34 -9.56 0.63
CA THR A 60 13.42 -9.59 -0.37
C THR A 60 13.10 -8.74 -1.59
N ASP A 61 11.83 -8.37 -1.79
CA ASP A 61 11.33 -7.52 -2.88
C ASP A 61 10.20 -6.63 -2.33
N SER A 62 9.82 -5.58 -3.05
CA SER A 62 8.60 -4.80 -2.79
C SER A 62 7.40 -5.75 -2.75
N GLY A 63 6.50 -5.53 -1.80
CA GLY A 63 5.32 -6.37 -1.68
C GLY A 63 4.51 -6.12 -0.43
N TYR A 64 3.45 -6.92 -0.30
CA TYR A 64 2.59 -6.88 0.88
C TYR A 64 3.23 -7.57 2.08
N VAL A 65 3.19 -6.88 3.21
CA VAL A 65 3.43 -7.45 4.53
C VAL A 65 2.11 -7.45 5.28
N THR A 66 1.77 -8.59 5.86
CA THR A 66 0.57 -8.77 6.69
C THR A 66 0.95 -8.65 8.16
N PHE A 67 0.18 -7.86 8.89
CA PHE A 67 0.32 -7.61 10.31
C PHE A 67 -0.95 -8.07 11.03
N ASN A 68 -0.82 -9.04 11.92
CA ASN A 68 -1.91 -9.46 12.79
C ASN A 68 -1.76 -8.77 14.15
N LEU A 69 -2.87 -8.24 14.66
CA LEU A 69 -2.93 -7.54 15.93
C LEU A 69 -4.11 -8.05 16.76
N THR A 70 -3.84 -8.44 18.00
CA THR A 70 -4.84 -8.66 19.03
C THR A 70 -4.48 -7.80 20.23
N SER A 71 -5.36 -6.87 20.63
CA SER A 71 -5.14 -6.13 21.88
C SER A 71 -5.70 -6.92 23.07
N LYS A 72 -4.84 -7.22 24.06
CA LYS A 72 -5.24 -7.87 25.32
C LYS A 72 -5.61 -6.87 26.42
N LYS A 73 -5.30 -5.58 26.24
CA LYS A 73 -5.55 -4.56 27.27
C LYS A 73 -6.46 -3.43 26.81
N PHE A 74 -6.40 -3.05 25.54
CA PHE A 74 -7.09 -1.87 25.03
C PHE A 74 -8.30 -2.24 24.16
N ALA A 75 -9.30 -1.37 24.19
CA ALA A 75 -10.41 -1.35 23.25
C ALA A 75 -10.65 0.11 22.83
N GLY A 76 -11.25 0.31 21.66
CA GLY A 76 -11.44 1.63 21.05
C GLY A 76 -10.53 1.83 19.85
N ASP A 77 -10.24 3.09 19.54
CA ASP A 77 -9.50 3.45 18.34
C ASP A 77 -7.99 3.41 18.56
N ILE A 78 -7.30 2.73 17.66
CA ILE A 78 -5.84 2.72 17.56
C ILE A 78 -5.37 3.32 16.24
N ASP A 79 -4.14 3.81 16.25
CA ASP A 79 -3.40 4.14 15.04
C ASP A 79 -2.49 2.99 14.68
N VAL A 80 -2.40 2.72 13.38
CA VAL A 80 -1.41 1.82 12.80
C VAL A 80 -0.30 2.68 12.21
N VAL A 81 0.94 2.39 12.60
CA VAL A 81 2.09 3.27 12.38
C VAL A 81 3.21 2.48 11.71
N TRP A 82 3.84 3.06 10.69
CA TRP A 82 5.04 2.55 10.06
C TRP A 82 6.19 3.54 10.26
N GLY A 83 7.27 3.09 10.88
CA GLY A 83 8.49 3.88 11.08
C GLY A 83 9.54 3.52 10.06
N PHE A 84 10.28 4.50 9.57
CA PHE A 84 11.35 4.34 8.58
C PHE A 84 12.56 5.16 9.02
N ASN A 85 13.76 4.67 8.70
CA ASN A 85 15.02 5.38 8.90
C ASN A 85 15.42 6.20 7.66
N SER A 86 14.42 6.70 6.93
CA SER A 86 14.58 7.48 5.72
C SER A 86 13.30 8.25 5.43
N THR A 87 13.44 9.45 4.87
CA THR A 87 12.32 10.28 4.41
C THR A 87 11.73 9.81 3.08
N GLU A 88 12.47 8.99 2.32
CA GLU A 88 12.11 8.50 0.99
C GLU A 88 11.24 7.24 1.04
N ALA A 89 11.44 6.41 2.06
CA ALA A 89 10.66 5.20 2.27
C ALA A 89 9.27 5.53 2.83
N MET A 90 8.24 4.87 2.31
CA MET A 90 6.88 4.92 2.86
C MET A 90 6.06 3.71 2.40
N PRO A 91 4.97 3.35 3.10
CA PRO A 91 4.02 2.39 2.58
C PRO A 91 3.30 2.98 1.36
N LYS A 92 3.20 2.23 0.25
CA LYS A 92 2.48 2.67 -0.96
C LYS A 92 0.97 2.44 -0.87
N SER A 93 0.57 1.40 -0.14
CA SER A 93 -0.82 1.11 0.15
C SER A 93 -0.94 0.45 1.53
N ALA A 94 -2.12 0.52 2.13
CA ALA A 94 -2.46 -0.30 3.28
C ALA A 94 -3.95 -0.64 3.24
N GLY A 95 -4.30 -1.84 3.73
CA GLY A 95 -5.67 -2.30 3.83
C GLY A 95 -5.94 -2.99 5.16
N LEU A 96 -7.11 -2.77 5.72
CA LEU A 96 -7.63 -3.50 6.88
C LEU A 96 -8.51 -4.65 6.39
N LEU A 97 -8.22 -5.89 6.79
CA LEU A 97 -9.04 -7.05 6.46
C LEU A 97 -10.43 -6.87 7.07
N LYS A 98 -11.41 -6.62 6.19
CA LYS A 98 -12.81 -6.43 6.52
C LYS A 98 -13.60 -6.76 5.24
N PRO A 99 -13.89 -8.05 5.00
CA PRO A 99 -14.64 -8.48 3.83
C PRO A 99 -15.96 -7.72 3.69
N HIS A 100 -16.18 -7.13 2.53
CA HIS A 100 -17.38 -6.35 2.23
C HIS A 100 -17.72 -6.46 0.73
N SER A 101 -19.01 -6.33 0.42
CA SER A 101 -19.46 -6.27 -0.97
C SER A 101 -19.25 -4.87 -1.52
N VAL A 102 -18.59 -4.80 -2.68
CA VAL A 102 -18.42 -3.58 -3.45
C VAL A 102 -19.17 -3.77 -4.76
N THR A 103 -19.95 -2.76 -5.13
CA THR A 103 -20.65 -2.72 -6.41
C THR A 103 -19.97 -1.67 -7.29
N GLU A 104 -19.36 -2.11 -8.38
CA GLU A 104 -18.70 -1.25 -9.34
C GLU A 104 -19.53 -1.07 -10.59
N GLN A 105 -19.52 0.15 -11.13
CA GLN A 105 -20.05 0.43 -12.45
C GLN A 105 -19.01 0.07 -13.49
N LYS A 106 -19.34 -0.87 -14.35
CA LYS A 106 -18.52 -1.28 -15.49
C LYS A 106 -19.13 -0.73 -16.77
N SER A 107 -18.28 -0.52 -17.77
CA SER A 107 -18.73 -0.19 -19.10
C SER A 107 -17.81 -0.80 -20.16
N TYR A 108 -18.37 -1.08 -21.32
CA TYR A 108 -17.62 -1.53 -22.48
C TYR A 108 -18.09 -0.77 -23.70
N THR A 109 -17.14 -0.17 -24.41
CA THR A 109 -17.36 0.56 -25.66
C THR A 109 -16.85 -0.27 -26.82
N CYS A 110 -17.72 -0.57 -27.78
CA CYS A 110 -17.36 -1.26 -29.01
C CYS A 110 -16.99 -0.21 -30.09
N ASP A 111 -15.72 0.21 -30.06
CA ASP A 111 -15.16 1.22 -30.97
C ASP A 111 -14.80 0.63 -32.35
N GLU A 112 -14.54 1.46 -33.36
CA GLU A 112 -14.04 0.96 -34.65
C GLU A 112 -12.68 0.25 -34.50
N PRO A 113 -12.38 -0.80 -35.29
CA PRO A 113 -13.14 -1.35 -36.42
C PRO A 113 -14.16 -2.43 -36.02
N TYR A 114 -14.50 -2.53 -34.74
CA TYR A 114 -15.48 -3.48 -34.25
C TYR A 114 -16.90 -3.04 -34.62
N TRP A 115 -17.83 -3.98 -34.63
CA TRP A 115 -19.25 -3.70 -34.78
C TRP A 115 -20.03 -4.37 -33.65
N TYR A 116 -21.17 -3.79 -33.28
CA TYR A 116 -21.93 -4.24 -32.12
C TYR A 116 -23.40 -4.51 -32.46
N ASN A 117 -24.08 -5.20 -31.55
CA ASN A 117 -25.51 -5.45 -31.58
C ASN A 117 -26.00 -5.63 -30.14
N TYR A 118 -27.30 -5.50 -29.93
CA TYR A 118 -27.88 -5.69 -28.61
C TYR A 118 -29.32 -6.19 -28.67
N THR A 119 -29.76 -6.84 -27.60
CA THR A 119 -31.16 -7.20 -27.36
C THR A 119 -31.68 -6.42 -26.16
N LEU A 120 -33.00 -6.21 -26.07
CA LEU A 120 -33.66 -5.52 -24.94
C LEU A 120 -34.43 -6.48 -24.03
N SER A 121 -34.64 -7.73 -24.46
CA SER A 121 -35.31 -8.78 -23.68
C SER A 121 -34.81 -10.17 -24.11
N PRO A 122 -33.80 -10.74 -23.41
CA PRO A 122 -33.03 -10.14 -22.31
C PRO A 122 -32.19 -8.95 -22.78
N LYS A 123 -31.77 -8.08 -21.85
CA LYS A 123 -30.83 -7.01 -22.18
C LYS A 123 -29.44 -7.59 -22.35
N HIS A 124 -28.94 -7.60 -23.58
CA HIS A 124 -27.67 -8.25 -23.91
C HIS A 124 -26.89 -7.42 -24.92
N PHE A 125 -25.59 -7.24 -24.73
CA PHE A 125 -24.71 -6.47 -25.61
C PHE A 125 -23.61 -7.37 -26.16
N TYR A 126 -23.36 -7.25 -27.46
CA TYR A 126 -22.38 -8.04 -28.19
C TYR A 126 -21.48 -7.11 -29.01
N CYS A 127 -20.18 -7.40 -29.04
CA CYS A 127 -19.21 -6.73 -29.89
C CYS A 127 -18.41 -7.79 -30.67
N TRP A 128 -18.21 -7.55 -31.96
CA TRP A 128 -17.52 -8.45 -32.86
C TRP A 128 -16.39 -7.76 -33.60
N GLN A 129 -15.35 -8.54 -33.88
CA GLN A 129 -14.23 -8.18 -34.75
C GLN A 129 -14.27 -9.03 -36.01
N ASN A 130 -14.06 -8.40 -37.16
CA ASN A 130 -13.73 -9.13 -38.38
C ASN A 130 -12.21 -9.30 -38.46
N LEU A 131 -11.75 -10.54 -38.43
CA LEU A 131 -10.35 -10.91 -38.56
C LEU A 131 -10.10 -11.50 -39.95
N SER A 132 -9.00 -11.09 -40.58
CA SER A 132 -8.47 -11.75 -41.78
C SER A 132 -7.41 -12.74 -41.36
N ILE A 133 -7.77 -14.02 -41.25
CA ILE A 133 -6.86 -15.08 -40.82
C ILE A 133 -6.04 -15.55 -42.03
N PRO A 134 -4.70 -15.46 -42.00
CA PRO A 134 -3.88 -15.97 -43.08
C PRO A 134 -3.93 -17.50 -43.13
N ILE A 135 -4.23 -18.04 -44.31
CA ILE A 135 -4.10 -19.47 -44.61
C ILE A 135 -2.71 -19.69 -45.19
N TYR A 136 -1.96 -20.62 -44.61
CA TYR A 136 -0.58 -20.93 -45.02
C TYR A 136 -0.51 -22.22 -45.85
N ASP A 137 0.35 -22.23 -46.86
CA ASP A 137 0.79 -23.48 -47.50
C ASP A 137 1.78 -24.20 -46.57
N ASN A 138 1.39 -25.39 -46.09
CA ASN A 138 2.18 -26.23 -45.19
C ASN A 138 3.58 -26.58 -45.72
N LYS A 139 3.82 -26.54 -47.05
CA LYS A 139 5.14 -26.85 -47.62
C LYS A 139 6.09 -25.66 -47.65
N THR A 140 5.57 -24.47 -47.89
CA THR A 140 6.38 -23.26 -48.12
C THR A 140 6.32 -22.27 -46.96
N ASN A 141 5.42 -22.48 -46.00
CA ASN A 141 5.09 -21.57 -44.89
C ASN A 141 4.76 -20.14 -45.36
N LYS A 142 4.27 -20.00 -46.60
CA LYS A 142 3.83 -18.73 -47.19
C LYS A 142 2.32 -18.60 -47.08
N THR A 143 1.83 -17.39 -46.81
CA THR A 143 0.40 -17.08 -46.87
C THR A 143 -0.08 -17.21 -48.32
N ILE A 144 -1.11 -18.02 -48.54
CA ILE A 144 -1.70 -18.26 -49.87
C ILE A 144 -3.07 -17.60 -50.04
N SER A 145 -3.78 -17.38 -48.95
CA SER A 145 -5.08 -16.70 -48.94
C SER A 145 -5.38 -16.15 -47.55
N TYR A 146 -6.47 -15.39 -47.45
CA TYR A 146 -7.04 -14.96 -46.18
C TYR A 146 -8.46 -15.51 -46.07
N GLU A 147 -8.82 -15.95 -44.88
CA GLU A 147 -10.20 -16.29 -44.52
C GLU A 147 -10.73 -15.21 -43.58
N ASN A 148 -11.88 -14.64 -43.93
CA ASN A 148 -12.55 -13.68 -43.06
C ASN A 148 -13.32 -14.45 -42.00
N SER A 149 -12.96 -14.24 -40.74
CA SER A 149 -13.66 -14.80 -39.59
C SER A 149 -14.21 -13.67 -38.73
N THR A 150 -15.47 -13.78 -38.33
CA THR A 150 -16.04 -12.90 -37.31
C THR A 150 -15.83 -13.54 -35.95
N VAL A 151 -15.18 -12.82 -35.04
CA VAL A 151 -14.91 -13.27 -33.67
C VAL A 151 -15.68 -12.38 -32.70
N LEU A 152 -16.41 -13.00 -31.77
CA LEU A 152 -17.06 -12.32 -30.65
C LEU A 152 -15.99 -11.88 -29.66
N VAL A 153 -15.82 -10.57 -29.47
CA VAL A 153 -14.79 -9.99 -28.58
C VAL A 153 -15.37 -9.58 -27.23
N PHE A 154 -16.68 -9.35 -27.16
CA PHE A 154 -17.38 -9.03 -25.91
C PHE A 154 -18.83 -9.50 -25.98
N ASP A 155 -19.30 -10.09 -24.88
CA ASP A 155 -20.61 -10.72 -24.75
C ASP A 155 -21.06 -10.58 -23.29
N HIS A 156 -22.02 -9.68 -23.02
CA HIS A 156 -22.39 -9.34 -21.65
C HIS A 156 -23.84 -8.84 -21.51
N GLU A 157 -24.51 -9.21 -20.40
CA GLU A 157 -25.79 -8.63 -20.01
C GLU A 157 -25.61 -7.18 -19.52
N PHE A 158 -26.58 -6.30 -19.75
CA PHE A 158 -26.42 -4.90 -19.38
C PHE A 158 -27.65 -4.30 -18.69
N GLU A 159 -27.41 -3.25 -17.90
CA GLU A 159 -28.46 -2.50 -17.21
C GLU A 159 -28.95 -1.34 -18.08
N SER A 160 -28.00 -0.59 -18.66
CA SER A 160 -28.26 0.48 -19.62
C SER A 160 -27.22 0.49 -20.74
N ALA A 161 -27.54 1.14 -21.87
CA ALA A 161 -26.62 1.27 -23.00
C ALA A 161 -26.79 2.65 -23.66
N ASN A 162 -25.70 3.17 -24.22
CA ASN A 162 -25.67 4.38 -25.04
C ASN A 162 -25.27 4.00 -26.47
N THR A 163 -26.27 3.87 -27.34
CA THR A 163 -26.09 3.46 -28.74
C THR A 163 -25.43 4.51 -29.61
N SER A 164 -25.37 5.77 -29.17
CA SER A 164 -24.68 6.84 -29.93
C SER A 164 -23.15 6.73 -29.85
N ILE A 165 -22.65 6.06 -28.82
CA ILE A 165 -21.22 5.80 -28.61
C ILE A 165 -20.93 4.30 -28.46
N ASN A 166 -21.88 3.43 -28.80
CA ASN A 166 -21.72 1.97 -28.77
C ASN A 166 -21.25 1.43 -27.41
N THR A 167 -21.73 1.99 -26.30
CA THR A 167 -21.31 1.62 -24.94
C THR A 167 -22.43 0.92 -24.16
N ALA A 168 -22.12 -0.20 -23.52
CA ALA A 168 -22.99 -0.84 -22.52
C ALA A 168 -22.48 -0.58 -21.10
N TYR A 169 -23.40 -0.51 -20.14
CA TYR A 169 -23.13 -0.28 -18.72
C TYR A 169 -23.82 -1.35 -17.86
N TRP A 170 -23.12 -1.86 -16.86
CA TRP A 170 -23.64 -2.84 -15.92
C TRP A 170 -22.98 -2.69 -14.55
N SER A 171 -23.63 -3.21 -13.52
CA SER A 171 -23.04 -3.28 -12.18
C SER A 171 -22.49 -4.68 -11.92
N GLU A 172 -21.25 -4.77 -11.47
CA GLU A 172 -20.69 -6.00 -10.92
C GLU A 172 -20.59 -5.86 -9.40
N THR A 173 -21.04 -6.87 -8.68
CA THR A 173 -20.83 -6.95 -7.24
C THR A 173 -19.83 -8.07 -6.94
N HIS A 174 -18.70 -7.70 -6.39
CA HIS A 174 -17.69 -8.64 -5.88
C HIS A 174 -17.44 -8.42 -4.40
N VAL A 175 -16.72 -9.36 -3.78
CA VAL A 175 -16.27 -9.23 -2.40
C VAL A 175 -14.85 -8.69 -2.42
N GLU A 176 -14.63 -7.57 -1.74
CA GLU A 176 -13.31 -7.09 -1.42
C GLU A 176 -12.95 -7.49 0.01
N ASP A 177 -11.82 -8.17 0.16
CA ASP A 177 -11.36 -8.63 1.48
C ASP A 177 -10.87 -7.48 2.36
N TYR A 178 -10.33 -6.42 1.75
CA TYR A 178 -9.66 -5.34 2.47
C TYR A 178 -10.32 -4.00 2.22
N VAL A 179 -10.60 -3.27 3.29
CA VAL A 179 -10.92 -1.84 3.21
C VAL A 179 -9.63 -1.06 3.13
N ASP A 180 -9.51 -0.23 2.11
CA ASP A 180 -8.37 0.65 1.92
C ASP A 180 -8.25 1.69 3.06
N ILE A 181 -7.06 1.79 3.64
CA ILE A 181 -6.72 2.73 4.70
C ILE A 181 -5.50 3.61 4.33
N HIS A 182 -5.02 3.56 3.08
CA HIS A 182 -3.83 4.29 2.61
C HIS A 182 -4.08 5.79 2.43
N ASN A 183 -5.28 6.18 1.96
CA ASN A 183 -5.64 7.57 1.66
C ASN A 183 -5.69 8.48 2.90
N LYS A 184 -5.31 7.96 4.06
CA LYS A 184 -5.31 8.60 5.37
C LYS A 184 -3.93 8.64 6.01
N PHE A 185 -2.85 8.39 5.27
CA PHE A 185 -1.50 8.47 5.84
C PHE A 185 -1.15 9.89 6.26
N ASN A 186 -0.94 10.03 7.56
CA ASN A 186 -0.33 11.20 8.17
C ASN A 186 1.18 10.94 8.27
N LYS A 187 1.99 11.99 8.13
CA LYS A 187 3.45 11.92 8.27
C LYS A 187 3.90 12.73 9.49
N VAL A 188 4.87 12.21 10.23
CA VAL A 188 5.52 12.93 11.34
C VAL A 188 7.00 12.55 11.42
N SER A 189 7.85 13.53 11.75
CA SER A 189 9.25 13.28 12.05
C SER A 189 9.42 13.10 13.56
N PHE A 190 10.06 12.02 13.97
CA PHE A 190 10.28 11.67 15.37
C PHE A 190 11.43 10.66 15.50
N ASP A 191 12.49 11.01 16.20
CA ASP A 191 13.64 10.11 16.34
C ASP A 191 13.40 9.07 17.45
N TYR A 192 13.23 7.80 17.07
CA TYR A 192 13.09 6.70 18.02
C TYR A 192 13.51 5.37 17.40
N GLY A 193 14.36 4.62 18.11
CA GLY A 193 14.76 3.28 17.68
C GLY A 193 15.55 3.22 16.37
N GLY A 194 16.15 4.34 15.95
CA GLY A 194 16.83 4.47 14.66
C GLY A 194 15.90 4.82 13.49
N MET A 195 14.61 5.00 13.75
CA MET A 195 13.65 5.55 12.78
C MET A 195 13.52 7.05 13.00
N ASP A 196 13.38 7.82 11.91
CA ASP A 196 13.25 9.28 11.91
C ASP A 196 11.94 9.78 11.28
N THR A 197 11.29 8.92 10.49
CA THR A 197 10.12 9.25 9.67
C THR A 197 9.02 8.23 9.91
N TRP A 198 7.83 8.71 10.28
CA TRP A 198 6.70 7.85 10.62
C TRP A 198 5.47 8.19 9.78
N TYR A 199 4.83 7.16 9.25
CA TYR A 199 3.56 7.24 8.55
C TYR A 199 2.50 6.52 9.37
N TYR A 200 1.28 7.06 9.46
CA TYR A 200 0.24 6.40 10.24
C TYR A 200 -1.16 6.70 9.74
N THR A 201 -2.03 5.71 9.94
CA THR A 201 -3.47 5.82 9.69
C THR A 201 -4.21 5.77 11.02
N LYS A 202 -5.23 6.62 11.16
CA LYS A 202 -5.96 6.83 12.41
C LYS A 202 -7.23 5.99 12.49
N SER A 203 -7.69 5.78 13.73
CA SER A 203 -9.04 5.29 14.04
C SER A 203 -9.38 3.92 13.45
N VAL A 204 -8.47 2.96 13.60
CA VAL A 204 -8.81 1.55 13.47
C VAL A 204 -9.48 1.10 14.77
N SER A 205 -10.80 0.91 14.75
CA SER A 205 -11.54 0.49 15.94
C SER A 205 -11.29 -0.98 16.27
N VAL A 206 -10.68 -1.22 17.43
CA VAL A 206 -10.38 -2.56 17.95
C VAL A 206 -11.20 -2.90 19.18
N THR A 207 -11.57 -4.18 19.28
CA THR A 207 -12.18 -4.79 20.47
C THR A 207 -11.14 -5.65 21.16
N LYS A 208 -11.15 -5.65 22.49
CA LYS A 208 -10.27 -6.48 23.31
C LYS A 208 -10.39 -7.97 22.93
N GLU A 209 -9.27 -8.68 22.91
CA GLU A 209 -9.14 -10.12 22.58
C GLU A 209 -9.62 -10.52 21.16
N LYS A 210 -9.85 -9.55 20.27
CA LYS A 210 -10.18 -9.81 18.86
C LYS A 210 -8.96 -9.58 17.98
N GLU A 211 -8.69 -10.53 17.09
CA GLU A 211 -7.63 -10.38 16.09
C GLU A 211 -8.11 -9.54 14.90
N TYR A 212 -7.22 -8.66 14.46
CA TYR A 212 -7.36 -7.82 13.27
C TYR A 212 -6.16 -8.05 12.36
N SER A 213 -6.36 -7.99 11.06
CA SER A 213 -5.29 -8.12 10.07
C SER A 213 -5.19 -6.84 9.24
N VAL A 214 -4.00 -6.26 9.20
CA VAL A 214 -3.66 -5.13 8.33
C VAL A 214 -2.63 -5.63 7.32
N ARG A 215 -2.73 -5.21 6.06
CA ARG A 215 -1.64 -5.38 5.10
C ARG A 215 -1.11 -4.03 4.66
N ALA A 216 0.18 -3.93 4.37
CA ALA A 216 0.76 -2.75 3.74
C ALA A 216 1.72 -3.15 2.62
N TRP A 217 1.64 -2.46 1.49
CA TRP A 217 2.65 -2.58 0.45
C TRP A 217 3.85 -1.72 0.82
N ILE A 218 5.00 -2.35 1.00
CA ILE A 218 6.26 -1.68 1.33
C ILE A 218 7.17 -1.79 0.12
N ASP A 219 7.72 -0.65 -0.31
CA ASP A 219 8.75 -0.68 -1.32
C ASP A 219 10.12 -0.99 -0.73
N VAL A 220 10.78 -1.99 -1.31
CA VAL A 220 12.17 -2.29 -0.99
C VAL A 220 13.03 -1.49 -1.97
N PRO A 221 13.75 -0.47 -1.51
CA PRO A 221 14.59 0.35 -2.38
C PRO A 221 15.85 -0.41 -2.83
N PHE A 222 16.47 0.04 -3.94
CA PHE A 222 17.77 -0.47 -4.37
C PHE A 222 18.90 0.41 -3.81
N ASN A 223 19.90 -0.19 -3.15
CA ASN A 223 21.14 0.47 -2.71
C ASN A 223 20.96 1.83 -1.98
N SER A 224 19.86 2.00 -1.23
CA SER A 224 19.50 3.32 -0.69
C SER A 224 20.13 3.64 0.68
N GLY A 225 20.90 2.72 1.24
CA GLY A 225 21.48 2.86 2.58
C GLY A 225 20.49 2.73 3.74
N TYR A 226 19.18 2.67 3.47
CA TYR A 226 18.15 2.37 4.47
C TYR A 226 17.61 0.96 4.29
N ASN A 227 17.52 0.25 5.42
CA ASN A 227 17.30 -1.19 5.42
C ASN A 227 16.25 -1.64 6.42
N LYS A 228 15.55 -0.74 7.10
CA LYS A 228 14.64 -1.11 8.19
C LYS A 228 13.37 -0.30 8.17
N TYR A 229 12.30 -0.95 8.61
CA TYR A 229 11.05 -0.29 8.97
C TYR A 229 10.46 -0.96 10.19
N TRP A 230 9.71 -0.19 10.95
CA TRP A 230 8.96 -0.68 12.09
C TRP A 230 7.48 -0.69 11.76
N PHE A 231 6.76 -1.63 12.36
CA PHE A 231 5.30 -1.62 12.41
C PHE A 231 4.86 -1.48 13.85
N CYS A 232 4.17 -0.39 14.17
CA CYS A 232 3.72 -0.11 15.51
C CYS A 232 2.22 0.14 15.61
N VAL A 233 1.71 0.00 16.82
CA VAL A 233 0.34 0.38 17.18
C VAL A 233 0.36 1.25 18.43
N LYS A 234 -0.57 2.18 18.51
CA LYS A 234 -0.79 3.04 19.68
C LYS A 234 -2.26 3.46 19.78
N PRO A 235 -2.75 3.90 20.94
CA PRO A 235 -4.04 4.57 21.03
C PRO A 235 -4.13 5.79 20.09
N SER A 236 -5.27 6.01 19.44
CA SER A 236 -5.48 7.16 18.55
C SER A 236 -5.52 8.49 19.30
N SER A 237 -5.81 8.48 20.61
CA SER A 237 -5.87 9.66 21.47
C SER A 237 -4.51 10.23 21.86
N MET A 238 -3.41 9.51 21.57
CA MET A 238 -2.05 9.91 21.93
C MET A 238 -1.22 10.17 20.68
N THR A 239 -0.28 11.11 20.73
CA THR A 239 0.79 11.21 19.73
C THR A 239 1.76 10.02 19.83
N ILE A 240 2.61 9.81 18.82
CA ILE A 240 3.65 8.76 18.88
C ILE A 240 4.58 9.00 20.08
N HIS A 241 4.95 10.26 20.34
CA HIS A 241 5.79 10.64 21.47
C HIS A 241 5.14 10.32 22.83
N GLU A 242 3.88 10.70 23.02
CA GLU A 242 3.14 10.41 24.26
C GLU A 242 2.94 8.90 24.46
N ALA A 243 2.57 8.17 23.41
CA ALA A 243 2.41 6.72 23.48
C ALA A 243 3.73 6.04 23.86
N LYS A 244 4.86 6.48 23.29
CA LYS A 244 6.19 5.99 23.68
C LYS A 244 6.49 6.30 25.14
N THR A 245 6.29 7.54 25.58
CA THR A 245 6.60 7.97 26.95
C THR A 245 5.77 7.23 28.00
N ASN A 246 4.53 6.88 27.66
CA ASN A 246 3.61 6.16 28.54
C ASN A 246 3.67 4.63 28.40
N GLY A 247 4.54 4.07 27.54
CA GLY A 247 4.65 2.63 27.34
C GLY A 247 3.47 2.00 26.57
N TYR A 248 2.78 2.79 25.74
CA TYR A 248 1.65 2.37 24.89
C TYR A 248 1.98 2.31 23.39
N LEU A 249 3.26 2.47 23.02
CA LEU A 249 3.74 2.27 21.65
C LEU A 249 4.37 0.88 21.54
N TYR A 250 3.64 -0.05 20.92
CA TYR A 250 4.12 -1.42 20.68
C TYR A 250 4.61 -1.52 19.25
N CYS A 251 5.84 -2.01 19.03
CA CYS A 251 6.50 -2.00 17.73
C CYS A 251 7.12 -3.36 17.41
N LEU A 252 6.87 -3.85 16.20
CA LEU A 252 7.63 -4.91 15.55
C LEU A 252 8.76 -4.28 14.73
N ASP A 253 9.91 -4.96 14.66
CA ASP A 253 11.08 -4.62 13.83
C ASP A 253 11.24 -5.64 12.70
N PRO A 254 10.31 -5.70 11.72
CA PRO A 254 10.55 -6.45 10.50
C PRO A 254 11.69 -5.83 9.70
N TRP A 255 12.21 -6.61 8.76
CA TRP A 255 13.39 -6.26 7.99
C TRP A 255 13.09 -6.34 6.47
N TRP A 256 13.78 -5.57 5.64
CA TRP A 256 13.93 -5.91 4.22
C TRP A 256 15.40 -6.04 3.86
N ASN A 257 15.70 -6.98 2.97
CA ASN A 257 17.05 -7.15 2.47
C ASN A 257 17.40 -6.02 1.51
N SER A 258 18.25 -5.09 1.96
CA SER A 258 18.80 -4.02 1.15
C SER A 258 20.16 -4.37 0.52
N SER A 259 20.65 -5.61 0.67
CA SER A 259 22.00 -6.03 0.26
C SER A 259 22.12 -6.30 -1.25
N TRP A 260 21.56 -5.41 -2.06
CA TRP A 260 21.60 -5.47 -3.51
C TRP A 260 22.87 -4.78 -4.03
N ASN A 261 23.95 -5.55 -4.18
CA ASN A 261 25.29 -5.03 -4.47
C ASN A 261 25.73 -5.12 -5.94
N TYR A 262 24.86 -5.66 -6.82
CA TYR A 262 25.17 -5.86 -8.23
C TYR A 262 23.99 -5.42 -9.10
N LYS A 263 24.29 -4.56 -10.09
CA LYS A 263 23.33 -4.05 -11.08
C LYS A 263 23.93 -4.25 -12.48
N LYS A 264 23.10 -4.67 -13.43
CA LYS A 264 23.44 -4.76 -14.85
C LYS A 264 22.35 -4.04 -15.64
N GLU A 265 22.73 -3.00 -16.38
CA GLU A 265 21.81 -2.29 -17.25
C GLU A 265 21.43 -3.17 -18.44
N ILE A 266 20.13 -3.17 -18.78
CA ILE A 266 19.59 -3.78 -20.00
C ILE A 266 18.92 -2.66 -20.77
N GLN A 267 19.41 -2.36 -21.97
CA GLN A 267 18.79 -1.38 -22.85
C GLN A 267 17.77 -2.08 -23.73
N ILE A 268 16.53 -1.59 -23.67
CA ILE A 268 15.44 -1.97 -24.57
C ILE A 268 15.24 -0.77 -25.49
N ASP A 269 15.85 -0.79 -26.67
CA ASP A 269 15.72 0.28 -27.65
C ASP A 269 14.63 -0.06 -28.67
N GLY A 270 13.64 0.80 -28.80
CA GLY A 270 12.57 0.65 -29.79
C GLY A 270 12.99 1.00 -31.21
N THR A 271 14.30 0.99 -31.50
CA THR A 271 14.81 1.45 -32.79
C THR A 271 14.36 0.46 -33.89
N GLY A 272 13.48 0.94 -34.78
CA GLY A 272 13.00 0.17 -35.93
C GLY A 272 11.70 -0.61 -35.75
N LEU A 273 10.98 -0.42 -34.64
CA LEU A 273 9.65 -1.01 -34.43
C LEU A 273 8.62 0.11 -34.23
N GLU A 274 7.53 0.09 -35.02
CA GLU A 274 6.27 0.69 -34.56
C GLU A 274 5.80 -0.18 -33.40
N ILE A 275 6.20 0.16 -32.17
CA ILE A 275 5.91 -0.66 -31.00
C ILE A 275 4.41 -0.50 -30.67
N PRO A 276 3.56 -1.52 -30.88
CA PRO A 276 2.22 -1.49 -30.33
C PRO A 276 2.31 -1.47 -28.80
N ALA A 277 1.40 -0.74 -28.15
CA ALA A 277 1.43 -0.46 -26.71
C ALA A 277 1.43 -1.68 -25.77
N ASN A 278 1.39 -2.92 -26.27
CA ASN A 278 1.38 -4.15 -25.49
C ASN A 278 2.12 -5.26 -26.24
N TYR A 279 3.36 -5.58 -25.84
CA TYR A 279 4.17 -6.63 -26.43
C TYR A 279 4.99 -7.36 -25.36
N GLN A 280 5.33 -8.61 -25.64
CA GLN A 280 6.15 -9.42 -24.75
C GLN A 280 7.61 -9.35 -25.16
N LEU A 281 8.50 -9.17 -24.19
CA LEU A 281 9.94 -9.16 -24.39
C LEU A 281 10.56 -10.47 -23.88
N LYS A 282 11.41 -11.07 -24.71
CA LYS A 282 12.29 -12.16 -24.26
C LYS A 282 13.63 -11.56 -23.84
N LEU A 283 13.91 -11.61 -22.54
CA LEU A 283 15.20 -11.23 -21.98
C LEU A 283 16.02 -12.49 -21.67
N ASN A 284 17.27 -12.53 -22.15
CA ASN A 284 18.23 -13.56 -21.76
C ASN A 284 19.12 -13.00 -20.64
N VAL A 285 19.07 -13.60 -19.46
CA VAL A 285 19.89 -13.21 -18.31
C VAL A 285 20.94 -14.28 -18.05
N ASP A 286 22.19 -13.97 -18.37
CA ASP A 286 23.31 -14.87 -18.13
C ASP A 286 23.67 -14.94 -16.65
N TYR A 287 24.01 -16.15 -16.16
CA TYR A 287 24.50 -16.34 -14.81
C TYR A 287 25.86 -15.65 -14.61
N VAL A 288 25.97 -14.84 -13.56
CA VAL A 288 27.23 -14.20 -13.16
C VAL A 288 27.71 -14.79 -11.83
N SER A 289 28.76 -15.62 -11.91
CA SER A 289 29.37 -16.26 -10.74
C SER A 289 29.79 -15.26 -9.68
N GLY A 290 29.43 -15.53 -8.42
CA GLY A 290 29.73 -14.67 -7.27
C GLY A 290 28.90 -13.37 -7.18
N LYS A 291 27.98 -13.14 -8.11
CA LYS A 291 27.05 -12.00 -8.10
C LYS A 291 25.59 -12.41 -8.04
N MET A 292 25.28 -13.65 -8.44
CA MET A 292 23.92 -14.16 -8.55
C MET A 292 23.78 -15.52 -7.85
N ASN A 293 22.59 -15.81 -7.35
CA ASN A 293 22.19 -17.14 -6.92
C ASN A 293 22.02 -18.03 -8.15
N SER A 294 22.55 -19.25 -8.09
CA SER A 294 22.44 -20.24 -9.18
C SER A 294 21.00 -20.60 -9.57
N THR A 295 20.02 -20.31 -8.70
CA THR A 295 18.60 -20.52 -8.97
C THR A 295 17.89 -19.28 -9.51
N PHE A 296 18.61 -18.16 -9.71
CA PHE A 296 18.08 -16.89 -10.20
C PHE A 296 16.95 -16.29 -9.35
N LYS A 297 16.79 -16.74 -8.10
CA LYS A 297 15.78 -16.24 -7.15
C LYS A 297 16.08 -14.84 -6.61
N ASP A 298 17.25 -14.30 -6.91
CA ASP A 298 17.76 -12.99 -6.53
C ASP A 298 17.89 -12.05 -7.74
N ILE A 299 17.03 -12.22 -8.75
CA ILE A 299 16.88 -11.24 -9.84
C ILE A 299 15.71 -10.33 -9.53
N ARG A 300 15.92 -9.05 -9.79
CA ARG A 300 14.87 -8.04 -9.83
C ARG A 300 15.07 -7.14 -11.04
N PHE A 301 13.97 -6.73 -11.66
CA PHE A 301 13.99 -5.70 -12.69
C PHE A 301 13.48 -4.40 -12.08
N ILE A 302 14.18 -3.32 -12.39
CA ILE A 302 13.83 -1.96 -11.96
C ILE A 302 13.89 -1.03 -13.17
N ASN A 303 13.10 0.03 -13.16
CA ASN A 303 13.17 1.06 -14.19
C ASN A 303 14.31 2.06 -13.93
N SER A 304 14.39 3.11 -14.75
CA SER A 304 15.40 4.16 -14.63
C SER A 304 15.32 4.95 -13.32
N ASP A 305 14.15 4.96 -12.68
CA ASP A 305 13.90 5.63 -11.41
C ASP A 305 14.20 4.71 -10.19
N GLU A 306 14.84 3.57 -10.45
CA GLU A 306 15.24 2.56 -9.46
C GLU A 306 14.09 1.99 -8.62
N ASN A 307 12.87 2.03 -9.15
CA ASN A 307 11.71 1.38 -8.56
C ASN A 307 11.36 0.08 -9.33
N ALA A 308 10.64 -0.82 -8.68
CA ALA A 308 10.25 -2.11 -9.26
C ALA A 308 8.96 -2.07 -10.08
N THR A 309 8.49 -0.87 -10.40
CA THR A 309 7.35 -0.70 -11.30
C THR A 309 7.87 -0.91 -12.73
N LEU A 310 7.55 -2.06 -13.29
CA LEU A 310 7.71 -2.32 -14.72
C LEU A 310 6.38 -1.93 -15.35
N ASP A 311 6.31 -0.70 -15.86
CA ASP A 311 5.17 -0.22 -16.66
C ASP A 311 5.08 -0.98 -18.00
#